data_AF-A0A538EB43-F1
#
_entry.id   AF-A0A538EB43-F1
#
_cell.length_a   1.000
_cell.length_b   1.000
_cell.length_c   1.000
_cell.angle_alpha   90.00
_cell.angle_beta   90.00
_cell.angle_gamma   90.00
#
_symmetry.space_group_name_H-M   'P 1'
#
loop_
_entity.id
_entity.type
_entity.pdbx_description
1 polymer ?
#
loop_
_entity_poly.entity_id
_entity_poly.type
_entity_poly.pdbx_seq_one_letter_code
_entity_poly.pdbx_strand_id
1 'polypeptide(L)'
;MMSTSSAGRSPSRFPSRVPLLAGAGIVAATAVVVAAVHHAPSTDGSPIVPTGGWLNAYRAALILGLALYAAAVMLLRRHTVALAAVLAIAAAVQLLPLAAPLLLSRDAYYYWSKGRVEAVHGADPFVTKPSAFPGDVAYPRVAQDWRDRPSYYGPTMAGVSDVHALLVGRSAHAAEYGYRLLAAASMLAIVGIVAALAPIPALGVALVGWNPLLALHFAGGGHNDALMMALYLGALLLAARSRPRLAGALGVLAVASKWILAVFFPLELLRRPRRFRVAPWLVAGALLCAASFAAWGVGWLHSISALRSQAEMVSSNSFAWWLSDHVGGGRFAWARGLRYAFAVVYAGLVLLGWRTGRVRIGLTAGLLVAATPFLAPWYLVWPAALSAIEEDGAARLVVVALTAWLLRDAVAF
;
A
#
# COMPACT_ATOMS: atom_id res chain seq x y z
N MET A 1 -2.46 -42.68 -26.36
CA MET A 1 -2.68 -41.90 -25.12
C MET A 1 -1.42 -41.95 -24.29
N MET A 2 -0.55 -40.94 -24.43
CA MET A 2 0.59 -40.73 -23.53
C MET A 2 0.65 -39.22 -23.28
N SER A 3 0.08 -38.79 -22.16
CA SER A 3 0.24 -37.42 -21.67
C SER A 3 1.52 -37.39 -20.85
N THR A 4 2.58 -36.84 -21.45
CA THR A 4 3.79 -36.46 -20.75
C THR A 4 3.48 -35.25 -19.88
N SER A 5 3.16 -35.52 -18.61
CA SER A 5 3.19 -34.52 -17.55
C SER A 5 4.62 -34.04 -17.36
N SER A 6 4.99 -32.93 -18.00
CA SER A 6 6.17 -32.16 -17.60
C SER A 6 5.83 -31.40 -16.31
N ALA A 7 5.78 -32.13 -15.20
CA ALA A 7 5.87 -31.55 -13.88
C ALA A 7 7.24 -30.86 -13.80
N GLY A 8 7.28 -29.56 -14.05
CA GLY A 8 8.47 -28.74 -13.88
C GLY A 8 8.98 -28.93 -12.45
N ARG A 9 10.09 -29.64 -12.29
CA ARG A 9 10.78 -29.78 -11.00
C ARG A 9 11.05 -28.36 -10.49
N SER A 10 10.52 -28.03 -9.32
CA SER A 10 10.92 -26.82 -8.63
C SER A 10 12.45 -26.89 -8.46
N PRO A 11 13.19 -25.81 -8.81
CA PRO A 11 14.64 -25.84 -8.65
C PRO A 11 14.96 -26.13 -7.19
N SER A 12 15.88 -27.07 -6.96
CA SER A 12 16.35 -27.41 -5.62
C SER A 12 16.89 -26.14 -4.93
N ARG A 13 16.45 -25.90 -3.70
CA ARG A 13 16.95 -24.79 -2.88
C ARG A 13 17.92 -25.29 -1.83
N PHE A 14 18.96 -24.52 -1.58
CA PHE A 14 20.04 -24.89 -0.66
C PHE A 14 20.02 -24.04 0.61
N PRO A 15 20.26 -24.61 1.80
CA PRO A 15 20.34 -23.83 3.02
C PRO A 15 21.49 -22.82 2.94
N SER A 16 21.25 -21.57 3.34
CA SER A 16 22.28 -20.53 3.37
C SER A 16 21.91 -19.44 4.37
N ARG A 17 22.91 -18.84 5.03
CA ARG A 17 22.72 -17.67 5.91
C ARG A 17 22.88 -16.33 5.16
N VAL A 18 23.38 -16.35 3.93
CA VAL A 18 23.64 -15.13 3.13
C VAL A 18 22.38 -14.25 2.97
N PRO A 19 21.17 -14.78 2.71
CA PRO A 19 19.98 -13.94 2.64
C PRO A 19 19.69 -13.22 3.97
N LEU A 20 19.95 -13.84 5.11
CA LEU A 20 19.73 -13.22 6.43
C LEU A 20 20.74 -12.09 6.69
N LEU A 21 21.97 -12.20 6.20
CA LEU A 21 22.95 -11.10 6.26
C LEU A 21 22.49 -9.90 5.43
N ALA A 22 21.95 -10.13 4.24
CA ALA A 22 21.34 -9.07 3.44
C ALA A 22 20.16 -8.42 4.18
N GLY A 23 19.29 -9.22 4.80
CA GLY A 23 18.20 -8.73 5.63
C GLY A 23 18.66 -7.90 6.84
N ALA A 24 19.70 -8.34 7.55
CA ALA A 24 20.30 -7.58 8.65
C ALA A 24 20.91 -6.26 8.17
N GLY A 25 21.52 -6.25 6.98
CA GLY A 25 22.02 -5.02 6.35
C GLY A 25 20.90 -4.03 5.99
N ILE A 26 19.71 -4.52 5.59
CA ILE A 26 18.53 -3.66 5.39
C ILE A 26 18.12 -3.01 6.72
N VAL A 27 18.06 -3.76 7.82
CA VAL A 27 17.77 -3.21 9.16
C VAL A 27 18.77 -2.12 9.55
N ALA A 28 20.07 -2.37 9.34
CA ALA A 28 21.11 -1.38 9.61
C ALA A 28 20.96 -0.12 8.73
N ALA A 29 20.66 -0.28 7.44
CA ALA A 29 20.39 0.84 6.55
C ALA A 29 19.16 1.65 7.00
N THR A 30 18.07 0.99 7.40
CA THR A 30 16.90 1.67 7.97
C THR A 30 17.25 2.42 9.26
N ALA A 31 18.14 1.88 10.11
CA ALA A 31 18.60 2.57 11.31
C ALA A 31 19.40 3.83 11.00
N VAL A 32 20.25 3.80 9.97
CA VAL A 32 20.98 4.99 9.50
C VAL A 32 20.00 6.04 8.98
N VAL A 33 18.94 5.64 8.25
CA VAL A 33 17.89 6.57 7.80
C VAL A 33 17.21 7.24 9.00
N VAL A 34 16.79 6.47 10.00
CA VAL A 34 16.16 7.01 11.23
C VAL A 34 17.11 7.97 11.95
N ALA A 35 18.39 7.59 12.11
CA ALA A 35 19.39 8.42 12.76
C ALA A 35 19.64 9.73 11.99
N ALA A 36 19.73 9.68 10.65
CA ALA A 36 19.97 10.86 9.83
C ALA A 36 18.83 11.88 9.94
N VAL A 37 17.59 11.41 10.02
CA VAL A 37 16.42 12.27 10.18
C VAL A 37 16.40 12.97 11.55
N HIS A 38 16.82 12.30 12.61
CA HIS A 38 16.94 12.92 13.95
C HIS A 38 17.97 14.05 14.00
N HIS A 39 18.92 14.08 13.08
CA HIS A 39 19.91 15.14 12.94
C HIS A 39 19.51 16.21 11.92
N ALA A 40 18.27 16.19 11.43
CA ALA A 40 17.76 17.26 10.57
C ALA A 40 17.58 18.56 11.37
N PRO A 41 17.77 19.75 10.75
CA PRO A 41 17.65 21.03 11.45
C PRO A 41 16.26 21.31 12.06
N SER A 42 15.22 20.72 11.49
CA SER A 42 13.85 20.77 12.02
C SER A 42 13.14 19.45 11.73
N THR A 43 12.36 18.99 12.70
CA THR A 43 11.52 17.79 12.64
C THR A 43 10.03 18.12 12.76
N ASP A 44 9.69 19.42 12.85
CA ASP A 44 8.32 19.91 12.97
C ASP A 44 7.56 19.87 11.64
N GLY A 45 8.30 19.76 10.52
CA GLY A 45 7.77 19.61 9.17
C GLY A 45 7.75 18.16 8.70
N SER A 46 7.00 17.91 7.63
CA SER A 46 7.11 16.69 6.82
C SER A 46 6.86 17.08 5.36
N PRO A 47 7.68 16.61 4.39
CA PRO A 47 8.82 15.69 4.56
C PRO A 47 10.01 16.30 5.32
N ILE A 48 10.79 15.47 6.01
CA ILE A 48 12.00 15.88 6.74
C ILE A 48 13.22 15.58 5.87
N VAL A 49 14.08 16.59 5.70
CA VAL A 49 15.28 16.48 4.85
C VAL A 49 16.52 16.75 5.71
N PRO A 50 17.36 15.72 5.97
CA PRO A 50 18.66 15.90 6.61
C PRO A 50 19.57 16.81 5.78
N THR A 51 20.61 17.37 6.38
CA THR A 51 21.58 18.24 5.67
C THR A 51 23.01 17.77 5.84
N GLY A 52 23.93 18.27 5.00
CA GLY A 52 25.36 17.96 5.09
C GLY A 52 25.69 16.47 5.00
N GLY A 53 26.59 15.99 5.87
CA GLY A 53 26.99 14.58 5.90
C GLY A 53 25.84 13.60 6.17
N TRP A 54 24.83 14.02 6.93
CA TRP A 54 23.65 13.21 7.22
C TRP A 54 22.76 13.01 5.99
N LEU A 55 22.69 13.98 5.08
CA LEU A 55 22.00 13.80 3.80
C LEU A 55 22.67 12.73 2.95
N ASN A 56 23.99 12.73 2.88
CA ASN A 56 24.76 11.70 2.16
C ASN A 56 24.57 10.32 2.80
N ALA A 57 24.60 10.22 4.13
CA ALA A 57 24.35 8.99 4.86
C ALA A 57 22.93 8.46 4.62
N TYR A 58 21.92 9.34 4.67
CA TYR A 58 20.53 9.01 4.38
C TYR A 58 20.37 8.45 2.95
N ARG A 59 20.88 9.16 1.93
CA ARG A 59 20.80 8.71 0.53
C ARG A 59 21.55 7.40 0.30
N ALA A 60 22.76 7.27 0.85
CA ALA A 60 23.55 6.04 0.75
C ALA A 60 22.84 4.85 1.41
N ALA A 61 22.22 5.05 2.57
CA ALA A 61 21.47 4.02 3.27
C ALA A 61 20.23 3.58 2.48
N LEU A 62 19.48 4.50 1.85
CA LEU A 62 18.36 4.15 0.98
C LEU A 62 18.79 3.31 -0.22
N ILE A 63 19.87 3.72 -0.90
CA ILE A 63 20.42 3.01 -2.07
C ILE A 63 20.92 1.62 -1.66
N LEU A 64 21.68 1.53 -0.56
CA LEU A 64 22.18 0.27 -0.03
C LEU A 64 21.04 -0.66 0.39
N GLY A 65 20.03 -0.13 1.10
CA GLY A 65 18.84 -0.89 1.51
C GLY A 65 18.08 -1.47 0.32
N LEU A 66 17.92 -0.69 -0.77
CA LEU A 66 17.32 -1.17 -2.01
C LEU A 66 18.15 -2.28 -2.68
N ALA A 67 19.46 -2.09 -2.78
CA ALA A 67 20.36 -3.08 -3.38
C ALA A 67 20.34 -4.41 -2.59
N LEU A 68 20.40 -4.33 -1.25
CA LEU A 68 20.31 -5.49 -0.37
C LEU A 68 18.94 -6.16 -0.43
N TYR A 69 17.85 -5.38 -0.53
CA TYR A 69 16.50 -5.91 -0.74
C TYR A 69 16.39 -6.68 -2.06
N ALA A 70 16.86 -6.10 -3.18
CA ALA A 70 16.86 -6.78 -4.47
C ALA A 70 17.70 -8.07 -4.45
N ALA A 71 18.90 -8.01 -3.85
CA ALA A 71 19.76 -9.17 -3.67
C ALA A 71 19.10 -10.25 -2.81
N ALA A 72 18.48 -9.89 -1.69
CA ALA A 72 17.76 -10.81 -0.81
C ALA A 72 16.62 -11.53 -1.53
N VAL A 73 15.79 -10.79 -2.29
CA VAL A 73 14.69 -11.37 -3.09
C VAL A 73 15.24 -12.35 -4.13
N MET A 74 16.37 -12.04 -4.79
CA MET A 74 17.00 -12.96 -5.74
C MET A 74 17.57 -14.21 -5.06
N LEU A 75 18.26 -14.06 -3.94
CA LEU A 75 18.87 -15.15 -3.18
C LEU A 75 17.81 -16.10 -2.60
N LEU A 76 16.70 -15.58 -2.07
CA LEU A 76 15.61 -16.37 -1.50
C LEU A 76 14.82 -17.18 -2.55
N ARG A 77 15.05 -16.95 -3.85
CA ARG A 77 14.55 -17.86 -4.90
C ARG A 77 15.32 -19.18 -4.94
N ARG A 78 16.59 -19.15 -4.54
CA ARG A 78 17.55 -20.27 -4.64
C ARG A 78 17.93 -20.86 -3.28
N HIS A 79 17.63 -20.17 -2.18
CA HIS A 79 18.03 -20.59 -0.84
C HIS A 79 16.85 -20.79 0.11
N THR A 80 17.03 -21.70 1.06
CA THR A 80 16.12 -21.89 2.20
C THR A 80 16.71 -21.25 3.46
N VAL A 81 15.86 -20.60 4.23
CA VAL A 81 16.18 -19.94 5.50
C VAL A 81 15.06 -20.19 6.51
N ALA A 82 15.37 -20.09 7.80
CA ALA A 82 14.37 -20.21 8.85
C ALA A 82 13.34 -19.07 8.74
N LEU A 83 12.05 -19.42 8.57
CA LEU A 83 10.97 -18.44 8.42
C LEU A 83 10.88 -17.48 9.61
N ALA A 84 11.12 -17.98 10.83
CA ALA A 84 11.15 -17.15 12.04
C ALA A 84 12.18 -16.01 11.96
N ALA A 85 13.37 -16.28 11.42
CA ALA A 85 14.39 -15.25 11.22
C ALA A 85 13.96 -14.22 10.17
N VAL A 86 13.30 -14.66 9.09
CA VAL A 86 12.77 -13.76 8.06
C VAL A 86 11.67 -12.86 8.60
N LEU A 87 10.77 -13.41 9.42
CA LEU A 87 9.72 -12.66 10.11
C LEU A 87 10.30 -11.66 11.12
N ALA A 88 11.32 -12.04 11.89
CA ALA A 88 11.99 -11.14 12.82
C ALA A 88 12.64 -9.95 12.10
N ILE A 89 13.33 -10.20 10.98
CA ILE A 89 13.90 -9.13 10.14
C ILE A 89 12.79 -8.26 9.55
N ALA A 90 11.71 -8.86 9.05
CA ALA A 90 10.57 -8.10 8.52
C ALA A 90 9.95 -7.19 9.59
N ALA A 91 9.77 -7.68 10.81
CA ALA A 91 9.28 -6.87 11.92
C ALA A 91 10.24 -5.73 12.25
N ALA A 92 11.55 -6.01 12.34
CA ALA A 92 12.56 -4.99 12.58
C ALA A 92 12.53 -3.88 11.50
N VAL A 93 12.57 -4.25 10.21
CA VAL A 93 12.51 -3.29 9.09
C VAL A 93 11.23 -2.46 9.14
N GLN A 94 10.07 -3.09 9.33
CA GLN A 94 8.78 -2.40 9.29
C GLN A 94 8.46 -1.59 10.55
N LEU A 95 9.08 -1.85 11.69
CA LEU A 95 8.82 -1.13 12.94
C LEU A 95 9.84 -0.03 13.23
N LEU A 96 11.09 -0.17 12.79
CA LEU A 96 12.15 0.79 13.11
C LEU A 96 11.79 2.26 12.77
N PRO A 97 11.13 2.56 11.64
CA PRO A 97 10.76 3.94 11.31
C PRO A 97 9.77 4.59 12.29
N LEU A 98 9.11 3.83 13.19
CA LEU A 98 8.32 4.42 14.29
C LEU A 98 9.18 5.26 15.24
N ALA A 99 10.47 4.95 15.35
CA ALA A 99 11.40 5.71 16.17
C ALA A 99 11.81 7.06 15.56
N ALA A 100 11.47 7.32 14.29
CA ALA A 100 11.71 8.62 13.65
C ALA A 100 10.55 9.61 13.91
N PRO A 101 10.74 10.91 13.65
CA PRO A 101 9.62 11.83 13.44
C PRO A 101 8.86 11.51 12.14
N LEU A 102 7.77 12.23 11.85
CA LEU A 102 6.92 11.97 10.67
C LEU A 102 7.70 12.24 9.36
N LEU A 103 8.11 11.16 8.68
CA LEU A 103 9.18 11.22 7.67
C LEU A 103 8.82 11.92 6.36
N LEU A 104 7.77 11.47 5.69
CA LEU A 104 7.61 11.70 4.24
C LEU A 104 6.35 12.48 3.85
N SER A 105 5.29 12.44 4.65
CA SER A 105 4.00 13.06 4.29
C SER A 105 3.24 13.58 5.50
N ARG A 106 2.46 14.64 5.29
CA ARG A 106 1.49 15.19 6.25
C ARG A 106 0.10 14.55 6.13
N ASP A 107 -0.03 13.47 5.37
CA ASP A 107 -1.29 12.74 5.16
C ASP A 107 -1.95 12.32 6.49
N ALA A 108 -1.18 11.93 7.50
CA ALA A 108 -1.70 11.61 8.83
C ALA A 108 -2.52 12.77 9.45
N TYR A 109 -2.06 14.02 9.26
CA TYR A 109 -2.80 15.20 9.70
C TYR A 109 -4.05 15.46 8.86
N TYR A 110 -4.02 15.13 7.56
CA TYR A 110 -5.21 15.20 6.72
C TYR A 110 -6.26 14.16 7.14
N TYR A 111 -5.85 12.94 7.46
CA TYR A 111 -6.77 11.90 7.97
C TYR A 111 -7.39 12.34 9.29
N TRP A 112 -6.57 12.86 10.22
CA TRP A 112 -7.04 13.40 11.49
C TRP A 112 -8.00 14.57 11.30
N SER A 113 -7.68 15.52 10.41
CA SER A 113 -8.54 16.67 10.13
C SER A 113 -9.91 16.25 9.61
N LYS A 114 -9.99 15.25 8.74
CA LYS A 114 -11.28 14.73 8.26
C LYS A 114 -12.05 13.99 9.34
N GLY A 115 -11.37 13.20 10.17
CA GLY A 115 -11.99 12.60 11.34
C GLY A 115 -12.61 13.67 12.23
N ARG A 116 -11.92 14.79 12.44
CA ARG A 116 -12.43 15.92 13.24
C ARG A 116 -13.61 16.66 12.60
N VAL A 117 -13.67 16.76 11.26
CA VAL A 117 -14.84 17.34 10.55
C VAL A 117 -16.14 16.66 10.99
N GLU A 118 -16.11 15.34 11.15
CA GLU A 118 -17.24 14.58 11.66
C GLU A 118 -17.29 14.59 13.19
N ALA A 119 -16.26 14.04 13.84
CA ALA A 119 -16.20 13.78 15.28
C ALA A 119 -16.44 15.02 16.17
N VAL A 120 -16.00 16.20 15.70
CA VAL A 120 -15.97 17.43 16.49
C VAL A 120 -16.94 18.46 15.95
N HIS A 121 -17.05 18.57 14.62
CA HIS A 121 -17.87 19.60 14.00
C HIS A 121 -19.24 19.09 13.51
N GLY A 122 -19.51 17.79 13.63
CA GLY A 122 -20.79 17.18 13.23
C GLY A 122 -21.10 17.34 11.74
N ALA A 123 -20.07 17.57 10.92
CA ALA A 123 -20.21 17.83 9.50
C ALA A 123 -19.80 16.60 8.68
N ASP A 124 -20.45 16.41 7.54
CA ASP A 124 -20.17 15.31 6.64
C ASP A 124 -18.79 15.49 5.94
N PRO A 125 -17.80 14.60 6.19
CA PRO A 125 -16.45 14.73 5.64
C PRO A 125 -16.37 14.47 4.13
N PHE A 126 -17.43 13.94 3.51
CA PHE A 126 -17.49 13.67 2.08
C PHE A 126 -17.89 14.88 1.23
N VAL A 127 -18.48 15.90 1.86
CA VAL A 127 -18.88 17.16 1.19
C VAL A 127 -18.28 18.39 1.85
N THR A 128 -17.91 18.31 3.12
CA THR A 128 -17.28 19.41 3.86
C THR A 128 -15.76 19.30 3.83
N LYS A 129 -15.10 20.41 3.52
CA LYS A 129 -13.65 20.53 3.41
C LYS A 129 -13.03 20.93 4.75
N PRO A 130 -11.76 20.57 5.03
CA PRO A 130 -11.03 21.10 6.17
C PRO A 130 -11.02 22.64 6.28
N SER A 131 -10.99 23.34 5.14
CA SER A 131 -11.00 24.82 5.09
C SER A 131 -12.29 25.48 5.60
N ALA A 132 -13.37 24.72 5.81
CA ALA A 132 -14.56 25.21 6.50
C ALA A 132 -14.30 25.45 8.01
N PHE A 133 -13.23 24.88 8.57
CA PHE A 133 -12.90 24.96 10.00
C PHE A 133 -11.47 25.46 10.23
N PRO A 134 -11.13 26.70 9.83
CA PRO A 134 -9.77 27.23 9.93
C PRO A 134 -9.27 27.36 11.39
N GLY A 135 -10.18 27.42 12.36
CA GLY A 135 -9.86 27.45 13.80
C GLY A 135 -9.60 26.07 14.43
N ASP A 136 -9.74 24.97 13.67
CA ASP A 136 -9.48 23.63 14.19
C ASP A 136 -7.97 23.38 14.35
N VAL A 137 -7.59 22.67 15.41
CA VAL A 137 -6.18 22.35 15.72
C VAL A 137 -5.46 21.53 14.65
N ALA A 138 -6.20 20.76 13.85
CA ALA A 138 -5.63 19.98 12.76
C ALA A 138 -5.34 20.85 11.52
N TYR A 139 -6.13 21.90 11.29
CA TYR A 139 -6.11 22.65 10.02
C TYR A 139 -4.73 23.21 9.61
N PRO A 140 -3.95 23.86 10.49
CA PRO A 140 -2.61 24.36 10.14
C PRO A 140 -1.63 23.28 9.69
N ARG A 141 -1.86 22.02 10.10
CA ARG A 141 -0.97 20.88 9.83
C ARG A 141 -1.31 20.14 8.54
N VAL A 142 -2.53 20.30 8.04
CA VAL A 142 -2.94 19.76 6.74
C VAL A 142 -2.12 20.42 5.64
N ALA A 143 -1.54 19.61 4.73
CA ALA A 143 -0.82 20.14 3.58
C ALA A 143 -1.77 20.97 2.70
N GLN A 144 -1.23 22.02 2.07
CA GLN A 144 -2.04 23.02 1.36
C GLN A 144 -2.97 22.40 0.32
N ASP A 145 -2.47 21.44 -0.46
CA ASP A 145 -3.23 20.75 -1.51
C ASP A 145 -4.46 19.99 -1.01
N TRP A 146 -4.51 19.67 0.29
CA TRP A 146 -5.57 18.87 0.91
C TRP A 146 -6.58 19.71 1.70
N ARG A 147 -6.32 21.00 1.95
CA ARG A 147 -7.19 21.86 2.77
C ARG A 147 -8.55 22.11 2.14
N ASP A 148 -8.60 22.19 0.81
CA ASP A 148 -9.81 22.52 0.05
C ASP A 148 -10.47 21.30 -0.61
N ARG A 149 -10.15 20.09 -0.13
CA ARG A 149 -10.65 18.83 -0.69
C ARG A 149 -11.42 18.02 0.36
N PRO A 150 -12.67 17.62 0.08
CA PRO A 150 -13.38 16.68 0.94
C PRO A 150 -12.73 15.29 0.86
N SER A 151 -13.23 14.35 1.66
CA SER A 151 -12.67 13.00 1.72
C SER A 151 -12.78 12.25 0.38
N TYR A 152 -11.62 11.80 -0.13
CA TYR A 152 -11.52 10.86 -1.25
C TYR A 152 -11.52 9.38 -0.83
N TYR A 153 -11.62 9.12 0.46
CA TYR A 153 -11.59 7.78 1.03
C TYR A 153 -13.01 7.34 1.31
N GLY A 154 -13.31 6.06 1.14
CA GLY A 154 -14.67 5.57 1.34
C GLY A 154 -15.07 5.42 2.81
N PRO A 155 -16.32 4.97 3.06
CA PRO A 155 -16.94 4.86 4.39
C PRO A 155 -16.09 4.20 5.46
N THR A 156 -15.39 3.11 5.12
CA THR A 156 -14.56 2.39 6.10
C THR A 156 -13.46 3.27 6.66
N MET A 157 -12.86 4.12 5.82
CA MET A 157 -11.77 4.99 6.25
C MET A 157 -12.24 6.30 6.88
N ALA A 158 -13.44 6.77 6.52
CA ALA A 158 -14.10 7.83 7.26
C ALA A 158 -14.31 7.42 8.73
N GLY A 159 -14.96 6.27 8.97
CA GLY A 159 -15.21 5.78 10.32
C GLY A 159 -13.95 5.50 11.15
N VAL A 160 -12.88 4.96 10.55
CA VAL A 160 -11.59 4.81 11.26
C VAL A 160 -10.99 6.17 11.62
N SER A 161 -11.12 7.17 10.73
CA SER A 161 -10.59 8.50 11.01
C SER A 161 -11.37 9.23 12.09
N ASP A 162 -12.69 9.06 12.11
CA ASP A 162 -13.60 9.55 13.16
C ASP A 162 -13.23 8.98 14.53
N VAL A 163 -13.21 7.64 14.66
CA VAL A 163 -12.79 6.96 15.91
C VAL A 163 -11.40 7.41 16.35
N HIS A 164 -10.45 7.49 15.41
CA HIS A 164 -9.10 7.94 15.72
C HIS A 164 -9.09 9.40 16.24
N ALA A 165 -9.84 10.30 15.60
CA ALA A 165 -9.93 11.70 16.02
C ALA A 165 -10.51 11.87 17.44
N LEU A 166 -11.49 11.04 17.82
CA LEU A 166 -12.02 10.99 19.19
C LEU A 166 -10.97 10.53 20.19
N LEU A 167 -10.21 9.47 19.87
CA LEU A 167 -9.20 8.88 20.78
C LEU A 167 -8.01 9.82 21.04
N VAL A 168 -7.53 10.52 20.01
CA VAL A 168 -6.32 11.38 20.12
C VAL A 168 -6.64 12.83 20.50
N GLY A 169 -7.92 13.22 20.40
CA GLY A 169 -8.41 14.55 20.78
C GLY A 169 -7.73 15.67 19.99
N ARG A 170 -7.03 16.55 20.71
CA ARG A 170 -6.36 17.76 20.17
C ARG A 170 -4.84 17.60 19.99
N SER A 171 -4.26 16.45 20.37
CA SER A 171 -2.81 16.23 20.33
C SER A 171 -2.36 15.84 18.92
N ALA A 172 -1.59 16.72 18.28
CA ALA A 172 -1.04 16.46 16.95
C ALA A 172 -0.05 15.30 16.93
N HIS A 173 0.79 15.18 17.97
CA HIS A 173 1.73 14.06 18.07
C HIS A 173 0.99 12.73 18.23
N ALA A 174 -0.01 12.67 19.13
CA ALA A 174 -0.82 11.45 19.28
C ALA A 174 -1.54 11.11 17.97
N ALA A 175 -1.99 12.13 17.22
CA ALA A 175 -2.64 11.93 15.93
C ALA A 175 -1.71 11.33 14.86
N GLU A 176 -0.52 11.89 14.63
CA GLU A 176 0.41 11.33 13.63
C GLU A 176 0.93 9.95 14.04
N TYR A 177 1.27 9.79 15.32
CA TYR A 177 1.80 8.55 15.85
C TYR A 177 0.76 7.43 15.81
N GLY A 178 -0.52 7.73 16.09
CA GLY A 178 -1.63 6.77 16.00
C GLY A 178 -1.80 6.19 14.60
N TYR A 179 -1.75 7.01 13.55
CA TYR A 179 -1.80 6.53 12.17
C TYR A 179 -0.57 5.71 11.77
N ARG A 180 0.63 6.11 12.22
CA ARG A 180 1.87 5.35 11.98
C ARG A 180 1.84 3.99 12.66
N LEU A 181 1.36 3.93 13.90
CA LEU A 181 1.19 2.67 14.63
C LEU A 181 0.17 1.76 13.93
N LEU A 182 -0.96 2.31 13.48
CA LEU A 182 -1.97 1.57 12.74
C LEU A 182 -1.42 1.01 11.40
N ALA A 183 -0.67 1.84 10.66
CA ALA A 183 -0.03 1.43 9.41
C ALA A 183 1.03 0.35 9.64
N ALA A 184 1.87 0.49 10.67
CA ALA A 184 2.88 -0.49 11.04
C ALA A 184 2.26 -1.83 11.48
N ALA A 185 1.23 -1.81 12.33
CA ALA A 185 0.49 -3.00 12.73
C ALA A 185 -0.17 -3.69 11.52
N SER A 186 -0.71 -2.91 10.59
CA SER A 186 -1.28 -3.42 9.35
C SER A 186 -0.22 -4.08 8.45
N MET A 187 1.00 -3.54 8.38
CA MET A 187 2.12 -4.17 7.68
C MET A 187 2.54 -5.49 8.32
N LEU A 188 2.59 -5.59 9.65
CA LEU A 188 2.84 -6.86 10.32
C LEU A 188 1.74 -7.89 10.06
N ALA A 189 0.47 -7.46 10.04
CA ALA A 189 -0.64 -8.32 9.66
C ALA A 189 -0.52 -8.82 8.22
N ILE A 190 -0.18 -7.94 7.27
CA ILE A 190 0.11 -8.32 5.88
C ILE A 190 1.22 -9.37 5.82
N VAL A 191 2.34 -9.13 6.51
CA VAL A 191 3.48 -10.07 6.55
C VAL A 191 3.07 -11.43 7.11
N GLY A 192 2.31 -11.46 8.22
CA GLY A 192 1.82 -12.70 8.81
C GLY A 192 0.85 -13.46 7.89
N ILE A 193 -0.05 -12.74 7.20
CA ILE A 193 -0.97 -13.33 6.22
C ILE A 193 -0.21 -13.88 5.00
N VAL A 194 0.78 -13.13 4.49
CA VAL A 194 1.66 -13.56 3.40
C VAL A 194 2.42 -14.82 3.81
N ALA A 195 2.95 -14.91 5.02
CA ALA A 195 3.61 -16.12 5.52
C ALA A 195 2.69 -17.34 5.49
N ALA A 196 1.38 -17.16 5.70
CA ALA A 196 0.38 -18.22 5.68
C ALA A 196 -0.14 -18.59 4.29
N LEU A 197 -0.08 -17.66 3.32
CA LEU A 197 -0.65 -17.84 1.98
C LEU A 197 0.38 -18.06 0.88
N ALA A 198 1.61 -17.59 1.07
CA ALA A 198 2.64 -17.64 0.06
C ALA A 198 3.09 -19.08 -0.22
N PRO A 199 3.20 -19.48 -1.51
CA PRO A 199 3.78 -20.77 -1.89
C PRO A 199 5.21 -20.97 -1.36
N ILE A 200 5.94 -19.85 -1.20
CA ILE A 200 7.28 -19.80 -0.65
C ILE A 200 7.27 -18.74 0.48
N PRO A 201 6.96 -19.12 1.73
CA PRO A 201 6.75 -18.17 2.82
C PRO A 201 7.93 -17.21 3.03
N ALA A 202 9.17 -17.72 3.09
CA ALA A 202 10.35 -16.89 3.30
C ALA A 202 10.54 -15.83 2.20
N LEU A 203 10.32 -16.19 0.93
CA LEU A 203 10.43 -15.27 -0.20
C LEU A 203 9.29 -14.24 -0.20
N GLY A 204 8.05 -14.69 0.06
CA GLY A 204 6.89 -13.80 0.13
C GLY A 204 7.01 -12.79 1.26
N VAL A 205 7.41 -13.24 2.45
CA VAL A 205 7.67 -12.37 3.61
C VAL A 205 8.78 -11.37 3.30
N ALA A 206 9.89 -11.78 2.71
CA ALA A 206 10.97 -10.85 2.38
C ALA A 206 10.55 -9.83 1.31
N LEU A 207 9.81 -10.25 0.27
CA LEU A 207 9.32 -9.35 -0.79
C LEU A 207 8.50 -8.18 -0.23
N VAL A 208 7.75 -8.42 0.83
CA VAL A 208 6.89 -7.39 1.44
C VAL A 208 7.55 -6.75 2.66
N GLY A 209 7.91 -7.57 3.65
CA GLY A 209 8.37 -7.12 4.95
C GLY A 209 9.80 -6.58 4.97
N TRP A 210 10.66 -6.98 4.02
CA TRP A 210 12.02 -6.42 3.93
C TRP A 210 12.10 -5.23 2.96
N ASN A 211 10.97 -4.80 2.39
CA ASN A 211 10.95 -3.68 1.46
C ASN A 211 11.13 -2.34 2.20
N PRO A 212 12.26 -1.62 2.00
CA PRO A 212 12.54 -0.40 2.74
C PRO A 212 11.58 0.74 2.38
N LEU A 213 11.07 0.80 1.14
CA LEU A 213 10.10 1.82 0.75
C LEU A 213 8.81 1.69 1.57
N LEU A 214 8.29 0.47 1.73
CA LEU A 214 7.07 0.25 2.51
C LEU A 214 7.26 0.66 3.98
N ALA A 215 8.42 0.36 4.57
CA ALA A 215 8.73 0.74 5.94
C ALA A 215 8.69 2.27 6.14
N LEU A 216 9.32 3.03 5.23
CA LEU A 216 9.37 4.49 5.29
C LEU A 216 7.99 5.13 5.14
N HIS A 217 7.13 4.59 4.27
CA HIS A 217 5.80 5.17 4.07
C HIS A 217 4.78 4.72 5.13
N PHE A 218 4.86 3.52 5.69
CA PHE A 218 3.87 3.05 6.66
C PHE A 218 4.25 3.42 8.09
N ALA A 219 5.30 2.83 8.66
CA ALA A 219 5.75 3.19 9.99
C ALA A 219 6.34 4.61 10.04
N GLY A 220 6.96 5.08 8.96
CA GLY A 220 7.47 6.45 8.89
C GLY A 220 6.42 7.51 8.54
N GLY A 221 5.43 7.18 7.70
CA GLY A 221 4.48 8.15 7.12
C GLY A 221 3.00 7.97 7.47
N GLY A 222 2.58 6.83 8.04
CA GLY A 222 1.21 6.60 8.50
C GLY A 222 0.16 6.41 7.41
N HIS A 223 0.56 6.01 6.19
CA HIS A 223 -0.38 5.85 5.06
C HIS A 223 -1.35 4.69 5.29
N ASN A 224 -2.62 4.90 4.95
CA ASN A 224 -3.70 3.96 5.27
C ASN A 224 -3.84 2.76 4.32
N ASP A 225 -3.10 2.74 3.21
CA ASP A 225 -3.10 1.64 2.24
C ASP A 225 -2.68 0.30 2.85
N ALA A 226 -1.86 0.31 3.91
CA ALA A 226 -1.52 -0.89 4.64
C ALA A 226 -2.76 -1.51 5.31
N LEU A 227 -3.62 -0.72 5.96
CA LEU A 227 -4.86 -1.24 6.57
C LEU A 227 -5.79 -1.82 5.50
N MET A 228 -5.98 -1.08 4.42
CA MET A 228 -6.79 -1.52 3.27
C MET A 228 -6.30 -2.88 2.74
N MET A 229 -4.98 -3.05 2.53
CA MET A 229 -4.42 -4.31 2.05
C MET A 229 -4.43 -5.41 3.11
N ALA A 230 -4.29 -5.09 4.39
CA ALA A 230 -4.44 -6.07 5.47
C ALA A 230 -5.86 -6.66 5.50
N LEU A 231 -6.89 -5.80 5.34
CA LEU A 231 -8.28 -6.23 5.21
C LEU A 231 -8.49 -7.10 3.95
N TYR A 232 -7.95 -6.68 2.81
CA TYR A 232 -8.08 -7.41 1.55
C TYR A 232 -7.41 -8.79 1.62
N LEU A 233 -6.16 -8.87 2.08
CA LEU A 233 -5.47 -10.16 2.27
C LEU A 233 -6.13 -11.01 3.34
N GLY A 234 -6.65 -10.39 4.41
CA GLY A 234 -7.44 -11.06 5.43
C GLY A 234 -8.68 -11.74 4.85
N ALA A 235 -9.38 -11.06 3.93
CA ALA A 235 -10.50 -11.63 3.19
C ALA A 235 -10.06 -12.85 2.37
N LEU A 236 -8.92 -12.77 1.68
CA LEU A 236 -8.36 -13.90 0.91
C LEU A 236 -7.97 -15.08 1.81
N LEU A 237 -7.38 -14.82 2.97
CA LEU A 237 -7.02 -15.84 3.97
C LEU A 237 -8.27 -16.55 4.51
N LEU A 238 -9.29 -15.78 4.88
CA LEU A 238 -10.55 -16.34 5.39
C LEU A 238 -11.30 -17.12 4.31
N ALA A 239 -11.28 -16.65 3.06
CA ALA A 239 -11.81 -17.39 1.92
C ALA A 239 -11.04 -18.70 1.70
N ALA A 240 -9.70 -18.70 1.85
CA ALA A 240 -8.88 -19.91 1.77
C ALA A 240 -9.19 -20.91 2.90
N ARG A 241 -9.60 -20.42 4.07
CA ARG A 241 -10.01 -21.22 5.23
C ARG A 241 -11.51 -21.52 5.28
N SER A 242 -12.23 -21.38 4.15
CA SER A 242 -13.66 -21.68 4.04
C SER A 242 -14.55 -20.90 5.03
N ARG A 243 -14.20 -19.63 5.34
CA ARG A 243 -14.99 -18.70 6.16
C ARG A 243 -15.60 -17.57 5.31
N PRO A 244 -16.56 -17.87 4.42
CA PRO A 244 -17.00 -16.94 3.38
C PRO A 244 -17.75 -15.70 3.92
N ARG A 245 -18.41 -15.80 5.07
CA ARG A 245 -19.08 -14.66 5.74
C ARG A 245 -18.08 -13.58 6.16
N LEU A 246 -17.05 -13.98 6.90
CA LEU A 246 -16.00 -13.07 7.35
C LEU A 246 -15.12 -12.59 6.18
N ALA A 247 -14.91 -13.44 5.17
CA ALA A 247 -14.23 -13.04 3.94
C ALA A 247 -15.00 -11.94 3.19
N GLY A 248 -16.33 -12.07 3.04
CA GLY A 248 -17.17 -11.04 2.45
C GLY A 248 -17.15 -9.74 3.25
N ALA A 249 -17.22 -9.83 4.58
CA ALA A 249 -17.15 -8.66 5.46
C ALA A 249 -15.82 -7.90 5.32
N LEU A 250 -14.67 -8.58 5.46
CA LEU A 250 -13.36 -7.93 5.29
C LEU A 250 -13.13 -7.42 3.86
N GLY A 251 -13.61 -8.16 2.85
CA GLY A 251 -13.49 -7.77 1.46
C GLY A 251 -14.26 -6.49 1.12
N VAL A 252 -15.48 -6.36 1.63
CA VAL A 252 -16.30 -5.15 1.48
C VAL A 252 -15.66 -3.97 2.22
N LEU A 253 -15.17 -4.16 3.45
CA LEU A 253 -14.45 -3.12 4.19
C LEU A 253 -13.16 -2.66 3.47
N ALA A 254 -12.43 -3.60 2.85
CA ALA A 254 -11.26 -3.26 2.06
C ALA A 254 -11.63 -2.40 0.84
N VAL A 255 -12.63 -2.82 0.05
CA VAL A 255 -13.10 -2.08 -1.13
C VAL A 255 -13.66 -0.70 -0.74
N ALA A 256 -14.40 -0.62 0.37
CA ALA A 256 -14.93 0.64 0.87
C ALA A 256 -13.92 1.51 1.62
N SER A 257 -12.67 1.05 1.78
CA SER A 257 -11.56 1.92 2.17
C SER A 257 -11.09 2.75 0.98
N LYS A 258 -10.86 2.08 -0.17
CA LYS A 258 -10.65 2.72 -1.48
C LYS A 258 -11.24 1.86 -2.60
N TRP A 259 -12.18 2.45 -3.33
CA TRP A 259 -12.95 1.81 -4.39
C TRP A 259 -12.11 1.15 -5.50
N ILE A 260 -10.88 1.61 -5.70
CA ILE A 260 -9.95 1.07 -6.69
C ILE A 260 -9.70 -0.44 -6.53
N LEU A 261 -9.78 -1.00 -5.32
CA LEU A 261 -9.63 -2.44 -5.10
C LEU A 261 -10.69 -3.29 -5.81
N ALA A 262 -11.84 -2.72 -6.18
CA ALA A 262 -12.87 -3.42 -6.94
C ALA A 262 -12.36 -3.97 -8.29
N VAL A 263 -11.29 -3.38 -8.85
CA VAL A 263 -10.66 -3.85 -10.10
C VAL A 263 -10.13 -5.29 -9.99
N PHE A 264 -9.83 -5.79 -8.79
CA PHE A 264 -9.34 -7.16 -8.61
C PHE A 264 -10.47 -8.19 -8.50
N PHE A 265 -11.72 -7.75 -8.32
CA PHE A 265 -12.85 -8.64 -8.07
C PHE A 265 -13.13 -9.63 -9.22
N PRO A 266 -13.13 -9.23 -10.51
CA PRO A 266 -13.32 -10.19 -11.61
C PRO A 266 -12.24 -11.27 -11.64
N LEU A 267 -11.00 -10.90 -11.34
CA LEU A 267 -9.87 -11.82 -11.29
C LEU A 267 -9.98 -12.80 -10.11
N GLU A 268 -10.44 -12.34 -8.93
CA GLU A 268 -10.69 -13.23 -7.79
C GLU A 268 -11.83 -14.22 -8.04
N LEU A 269 -12.89 -13.78 -8.73
CA LEU A 269 -14.00 -14.66 -9.13
C LEU A 269 -13.50 -15.79 -10.06
N LEU A 270 -12.63 -15.45 -11.03
CA LEU A 270 -12.00 -16.41 -11.94
C LEU A 270 -11.01 -17.33 -11.22
N ARG A 271 -10.34 -16.87 -10.17
CA ARG A 271 -9.34 -17.66 -9.44
C ARG A 271 -9.97 -18.82 -8.68
N ARG A 272 -11.22 -18.68 -8.22
CA ARG A 272 -11.90 -19.68 -7.37
C ARG A 272 -13.40 -19.78 -7.65
N PRO A 273 -13.85 -20.10 -8.87
CA PRO A 273 -15.27 -20.00 -9.25
C PRO A 273 -16.20 -20.87 -8.39
N ARG A 274 -15.73 -22.05 -7.95
CA ARG A 274 -16.53 -22.96 -7.09
C ARG A 274 -16.47 -22.65 -5.59
N ARG A 275 -15.51 -21.85 -5.13
CA ARG A 275 -15.34 -21.51 -3.71
C ARG A 275 -15.73 -20.07 -3.40
N PHE A 276 -15.85 -19.22 -4.42
CA PHE A 276 -16.27 -17.84 -4.26
C PHE A 276 -17.78 -17.78 -4.05
N ARG A 277 -18.20 -17.40 -2.83
CA ARG A 277 -19.62 -17.21 -2.50
C ARG A 277 -19.93 -15.71 -2.55
N VAL A 278 -20.72 -15.30 -3.54
CA VAL A 278 -21.09 -13.89 -3.75
C VAL A 278 -22.04 -13.37 -2.67
N ALA A 279 -22.97 -14.21 -2.18
CA ALA A 279 -23.99 -13.79 -1.22
C ALA A 279 -23.44 -13.09 0.05
N PRO A 280 -22.40 -13.61 0.74
CA PRO A 280 -21.74 -12.88 1.82
C PRO A 280 -21.25 -11.47 1.50
N TRP A 281 -20.74 -11.25 0.29
CA TRP A 281 -20.30 -9.93 -0.16
C TRP A 281 -21.48 -9.00 -0.38
N LEU A 282 -22.57 -9.50 -0.95
CA LEU A 282 -23.80 -8.73 -1.14
C LEU A 282 -24.42 -8.33 0.20
N VAL A 283 -24.49 -9.25 1.16
CA VAL A 283 -25.01 -8.96 2.50
C VAL A 283 -24.13 -7.94 3.22
N ALA A 284 -22.81 -8.15 3.25
CA ALA A 284 -21.89 -7.20 3.86
C ALA A 284 -21.93 -5.83 3.16
N GLY A 285 -22.05 -5.81 1.83
CA GLY A 285 -22.20 -4.59 1.03
C GLY A 285 -23.48 -3.84 1.38
N ALA A 286 -24.62 -4.54 1.45
CA ALA A 286 -25.91 -3.94 1.82
C ALA A 286 -25.87 -3.35 3.24
N LEU A 287 -25.30 -4.07 4.20
CA LEU A 287 -25.13 -3.59 5.58
C LEU A 287 -24.22 -2.35 5.63
N LEU A 288 -23.13 -2.35 4.88
CA LEU A 288 -22.24 -1.19 4.81
C LEU A 288 -22.93 0.00 4.15
N CYS A 289 -23.66 -0.19 3.06
CA CYS A 289 -24.43 0.87 2.41
C CYS A 289 -25.48 1.46 3.36
N ALA A 290 -26.21 0.62 4.10
CA ALA A 290 -27.19 1.06 5.10
C ALA A 290 -26.52 1.85 6.24
N ALA A 291 -25.40 1.35 6.78
CA ALA A 291 -24.63 2.06 7.81
C ALA A 291 -24.07 3.40 7.30
N SER A 292 -23.56 3.42 6.06
CA SER A 292 -23.01 4.64 5.45
C SER A 292 -24.11 5.67 5.17
N PHE A 293 -25.30 5.22 4.76
CA PHE A 293 -26.46 6.08 4.59
C PHE A 293 -26.97 6.62 5.93
N ALA A 294 -26.99 5.80 6.97
CA ALA A 294 -27.37 6.25 8.31
C ALA A 294 -26.41 7.31 8.88
N ALA A 295 -25.10 7.17 8.62
CA ALA A 295 -24.09 8.11 9.12
C ALA A 295 -23.97 9.40 8.28
N TRP A 296 -23.98 9.30 6.94
CA TRP A 296 -23.65 10.42 6.05
C TRP A 296 -24.70 10.69 4.97
N GLY A 297 -25.88 10.07 5.04
CA GLY A 297 -26.89 10.17 3.99
C GLY A 297 -26.34 9.70 2.63
N VAL A 298 -26.52 10.51 1.59
CA VAL A 298 -25.96 10.24 0.25
C VAL A 298 -24.54 10.79 0.07
N GLY A 299 -24.00 11.53 1.05
CA GLY A 299 -22.72 12.23 0.94
C GLY A 299 -21.56 11.31 0.62
N TRP A 300 -21.52 10.12 1.22
CA TRP A 300 -20.46 9.14 0.99
C TRP A 300 -20.32 8.68 -0.47
N LEU A 301 -21.36 8.82 -1.30
CA LEU A 301 -21.30 8.53 -2.73
C LEU A 301 -20.34 9.48 -3.49
N HIS A 302 -20.09 10.69 -2.96
CA HIS A 302 -19.08 11.59 -3.52
C HIS A 302 -17.65 11.01 -3.43
N SER A 303 -17.38 10.06 -2.53
CA SER A 303 -16.10 9.35 -2.52
C SER A 303 -15.91 8.46 -3.77
N ILE A 304 -16.97 8.12 -4.49
CA ILE A 304 -16.88 7.38 -5.76
C ILE A 304 -16.42 8.33 -6.87
N SER A 305 -16.96 9.55 -6.92
CA SER A 305 -16.52 10.56 -7.90
C SER A 305 -15.09 11.03 -7.63
N ALA A 306 -14.59 10.89 -6.40
CA ALA A 306 -13.18 11.11 -6.06
C ALA A 306 -12.18 10.24 -6.83
N LEU A 307 -12.60 9.07 -7.35
CA LEU A 307 -11.76 8.28 -8.26
C LEU A 307 -11.49 9.04 -9.55
N ARG A 308 -12.49 9.79 -10.06
CA ARG A 308 -12.34 10.60 -11.26
C ARG A 308 -11.41 11.78 -11.01
N SER A 309 -11.60 12.50 -9.90
CA SER A 309 -10.73 13.64 -9.57
C SER A 309 -9.27 13.21 -9.37
N GLN A 310 -9.02 12.05 -8.76
CA GLN A 310 -7.66 11.48 -8.68
C GLN A 310 -7.09 11.06 -10.03
N ALA A 311 -7.92 10.54 -10.94
CA ALA A 311 -7.50 10.21 -12.30
C ALA A 311 -7.16 11.46 -13.15
N GLU A 312 -7.62 12.63 -12.72
CA GLU A 312 -7.34 13.93 -13.33
C GLU A 312 -6.16 14.66 -12.65
N MET A 313 -5.49 14.03 -11.69
CA MET A 313 -4.24 14.51 -11.13
C MET A 313 -3.06 13.72 -11.69
N VAL A 314 -1.93 14.40 -11.90
CA VAL A 314 -0.67 13.78 -12.33
C VAL A 314 0.40 14.11 -11.31
N SER A 315 0.94 13.08 -10.63
CA SER A 315 2.03 13.25 -9.68
C SER A 315 3.40 13.18 -10.36
N SER A 316 4.40 13.83 -9.77
CA SER A 316 5.81 13.83 -10.23
C SER A 316 6.40 12.43 -10.32
N ASN A 317 5.94 11.51 -9.48
CA ASN A 317 6.38 10.12 -9.46
C ASN A 317 5.73 9.25 -10.54
N SER A 318 4.72 9.76 -11.26
CA SER A 318 4.02 8.98 -12.29
C SER A 318 4.85 8.82 -13.56
N PHE A 319 4.67 7.68 -14.24
CA PHE A 319 5.26 7.46 -15.56
C PHE A 319 4.76 8.48 -16.59
N ALA A 320 3.52 8.98 -16.44
CA ALA A 320 2.96 10.01 -17.31
C ALA A 320 3.75 11.33 -17.20
N TRP A 321 4.14 11.72 -15.99
CA TRP A 321 4.98 12.90 -15.79
C TRP A 321 6.36 12.69 -16.41
N TRP A 322 7.01 11.56 -16.13
CA TRP A 322 8.32 11.26 -16.67
C TRP A 322 8.35 11.24 -18.21
N LEU A 323 7.37 10.58 -18.84
CA LEU A 323 7.24 10.55 -20.31
C LEU A 323 7.05 11.94 -20.90
N SER A 324 6.22 12.78 -20.28
CA SER A 324 6.03 14.17 -20.72
C SER A 324 7.34 14.96 -20.67
N ASP A 325 8.14 14.77 -19.62
CA ASP A 325 9.38 15.51 -19.38
C ASP A 325 10.54 15.05 -20.29
N HIS A 326 10.61 13.75 -20.62
CA HIS A 326 11.75 13.17 -21.35
C HIS A 326 11.44 12.84 -22.83
N VAL A 327 10.19 12.58 -23.17
CA VAL A 327 9.75 12.23 -24.54
C VAL A 327 8.99 13.40 -25.18
N GLY A 328 8.48 14.34 -24.38
CA GLY A 328 7.62 15.43 -24.82
C GLY A 328 6.13 15.04 -24.84
N GLY A 329 5.28 15.98 -25.23
CA GLY A 329 3.81 15.82 -25.20
C GLY A 329 3.19 16.12 -23.83
N GLY A 330 1.85 16.18 -23.79
CA GLY A 330 1.11 16.60 -22.59
C GLY A 330 0.99 15.49 -21.54
N ARG A 331 1.24 15.84 -20.26
CA ARG A 331 1.08 14.93 -19.09
C ARG A 331 -0.26 14.20 -19.08
N PHE A 332 -1.36 14.91 -19.33
CA PHE A 332 -2.70 14.33 -19.39
C PHE A 332 -2.94 13.44 -20.62
N ALA A 333 -2.21 13.65 -21.72
CA ALA A 333 -2.26 12.76 -22.87
C ALA A 333 -1.57 11.42 -22.54
N TRP A 334 -0.38 11.47 -21.94
CA TRP A 334 0.31 10.27 -21.46
C TRP A 334 -0.49 9.51 -20.40
N ALA A 335 -1.07 10.21 -19.42
CA ALA A 335 -1.95 9.62 -18.42
C ALA A 335 -3.12 8.84 -19.06
N ARG A 336 -3.81 9.44 -20.04
CA ARG A 336 -4.88 8.76 -20.78
C ARG A 336 -4.37 7.56 -21.57
N GLY A 337 -3.23 7.70 -22.25
CA GLY A 337 -2.60 6.63 -23.02
C GLY A 337 -2.24 5.42 -22.16
N LEU A 338 -1.58 5.64 -21.01
CA LEU A 338 -1.24 4.58 -20.05
C LEU A 338 -2.48 3.91 -19.49
N ARG A 339 -3.54 4.67 -19.18
CA ARG A 339 -4.82 4.10 -18.72
C ARG A 339 -5.47 3.21 -19.77
N TYR A 340 -5.46 3.61 -21.05
CA TYR A 340 -6.00 2.78 -22.13
C TYR A 340 -5.14 1.53 -22.37
N ALA A 341 -3.81 1.67 -22.35
CA ALA A 341 -2.90 0.54 -22.42
C ALA A 341 -3.16 -0.47 -21.30
N PHE A 342 -3.32 0.02 -20.06
CA PHE A 342 -3.69 -0.81 -18.93
C PHE A 342 -5.04 -1.51 -19.13
N ALA A 343 -6.08 -0.80 -19.61
CA ALA A 343 -7.39 -1.40 -19.84
C ALA A 343 -7.33 -2.57 -20.86
N VAL A 344 -6.54 -2.42 -21.93
CA VAL A 344 -6.30 -3.47 -22.93
C VAL A 344 -5.58 -4.67 -22.29
N VAL A 345 -4.48 -4.42 -21.55
CA VAL A 345 -3.74 -5.49 -20.89
C VAL A 345 -4.59 -6.19 -19.81
N TYR A 346 -5.37 -5.44 -19.05
CA TYR A 346 -6.31 -5.95 -18.06
C TYR A 346 -7.35 -6.87 -18.69
N ALA A 347 -7.98 -6.46 -19.80
CA ALA A 347 -8.91 -7.32 -20.54
C ALA A 347 -8.22 -8.60 -21.03
N GLY A 348 -6.98 -8.52 -21.52
CA GLY A 348 -6.16 -9.67 -21.89
C GLY A 348 -5.87 -10.62 -20.72
N LEU A 349 -5.57 -10.08 -19.54
CA LEU A 349 -5.32 -10.88 -18.32
C LEU A 349 -6.59 -11.53 -17.78
N VAL A 350 -7.74 -10.85 -17.84
CA VAL A 350 -9.05 -11.44 -17.53
C VAL A 350 -9.38 -12.57 -18.50
N LEU A 351 -9.20 -12.36 -19.81
CA LEU A 351 -9.43 -13.38 -20.83
C LEU A 351 -8.49 -14.58 -20.66
N LEU A 352 -7.21 -14.34 -20.35
CA LEU A 352 -6.24 -15.38 -20.05
C LEU A 352 -6.67 -16.19 -18.82
N GLY A 353 -7.07 -15.51 -17.75
CA GLY A 353 -7.58 -16.13 -16.53
C GLY A 353 -8.83 -16.97 -16.79
N TRP A 354 -9.74 -16.48 -17.63
CA TRP A 354 -10.94 -17.22 -18.04
C TRP A 354 -10.62 -18.46 -18.88
N ARG A 355 -9.71 -18.36 -19.86
CA ARG A 355 -9.35 -19.49 -20.74
C ARG A 355 -8.49 -20.55 -20.06
N THR A 356 -7.60 -20.14 -19.16
CA THR A 356 -6.55 -21.03 -18.62
C THR A 356 -6.70 -21.33 -17.13
N GLY A 357 -7.57 -20.61 -16.42
CA GLY A 357 -7.65 -20.62 -14.96
C GLY A 357 -6.46 -19.96 -14.26
N ARG A 358 -5.46 -19.46 -15.00
CA ARG A 358 -4.26 -18.82 -14.45
C ARG A 358 -4.48 -17.32 -14.32
N VAL A 359 -4.85 -16.90 -13.11
CA VAL A 359 -5.04 -15.49 -12.77
C VAL A 359 -3.72 -14.91 -12.25
N ARG A 360 -3.38 -13.68 -12.66
CA ARG A 360 -2.12 -12.99 -12.31
C ARG A 360 -2.42 -11.66 -11.60
N ILE A 361 -2.98 -11.74 -10.39
CA ILE A 361 -3.50 -10.55 -9.68
C ILE A 361 -2.35 -9.63 -9.27
N GLY A 362 -1.20 -10.19 -8.86
CA GLY A 362 -0.01 -9.41 -8.52
C GLY A 362 0.52 -8.60 -9.71
N LEU A 363 0.55 -9.20 -10.90
CA LEU A 363 0.96 -8.50 -12.13
C LEU A 363 -0.05 -7.40 -12.49
N THR A 364 -1.35 -7.69 -12.43
CA THR A 364 -2.40 -6.69 -12.65
C THR A 364 -2.24 -5.49 -11.72
N ALA A 365 -1.99 -5.74 -10.43
CA ALA A 365 -1.77 -4.67 -9.46
C ALA A 365 -0.52 -3.84 -9.80
N GLY A 366 0.56 -4.49 -10.26
CA GLY A 366 1.81 -3.80 -10.62
C GLY A 366 1.62 -2.90 -11.84
N LEU A 367 0.92 -3.40 -12.85
CA LEU A 367 0.61 -2.64 -14.06
C LEU A 367 -0.38 -1.51 -13.80
N LEU A 368 -1.35 -1.71 -12.90
CA LEU A 368 -2.26 -0.67 -12.47
C LEU A 368 -1.52 0.47 -11.78
N VAL A 369 -0.62 0.14 -10.84
CA VAL A 369 0.24 1.11 -10.15
C VAL A 369 1.16 1.81 -11.15
N ALA A 370 1.69 1.12 -12.17
CA ALA A 370 2.50 1.77 -13.20
C ALA A 370 1.67 2.69 -14.12
N ALA A 371 0.39 2.38 -14.34
CA ALA A 371 -0.47 3.16 -15.24
C ALA A 371 -1.21 4.31 -14.55
N THR A 372 -1.20 4.39 -13.21
CA THR A 372 -1.94 5.42 -12.48
C THR A 372 -1.27 6.80 -12.67
N PRO A 373 -2.07 7.85 -12.98
CA PRO A 373 -1.52 9.19 -13.16
C PRO A 373 -1.17 9.86 -11.83
N PHE A 374 -1.92 9.58 -10.77
CA PHE A 374 -1.57 9.94 -9.40
C PHE A 374 -0.87 8.74 -8.75
N LEU A 375 0.43 8.61 -8.99
CA LEU A 375 1.26 7.55 -8.46
C LEU A 375 1.89 7.99 -7.13
N ALA A 376 1.35 7.44 -6.04
CA ALA A 376 1.89 7.60 -4.70
C ALA A 376 2.78 6.40 -4.32
N PRO A 377 3.93 6.59 -3.65
CA PRO A 377 4.87 5.50 -3.37
C PRO A 377 4.28 4.34 -2.57
N TRP A 378 3.36 4.63 -1.65
CA TRP A 378 2.73 3.62 -0.80
C TRP A 378 1.74 2.71 -1.56
N TYR A 379 1.36 3.03 -2.81
CA TYR A 379 0.58 2.12 -3.66
C TYR A 379 1.34 0.84 -4.00
N LEU A 380 2.67 0.82 -3.84
CA LEU A 380 3.50 -0.37 -4.02
C LEU A 380 3.05 -1.56 -3.14
N VAL A 381 2.41 -1.31 -1.99
CA VAL A 381 1.96 -2.40 -1.11
C VAL A 381 0.95 -3.32 -1.79
N TRP A 382 0.16 -2.81 -2.76
CA TRP A 382 -0.83 -3.63 -3.47
C TRP A 382 -0.14 -4.72 -4.30
N PRO A 383 0.72 -4.41 -5.30
CA PRO A 383 1.43 -5.43 -6.03
C PRO A 383 2.41 -6.23 -5.19
N ALA A 384 3.07 -5.64 -4.18
CA ALA A 384 4.00 -6.36 -3.33
C ALA A 384 3.29 -7.51 -2.58
N ALA A 385 2.18 -7.20 -1.90
CA ALA A 385 1.40 -8.18 -1.15
C ALA A 385 0.78 -9.26 -2.04
N LEU A 386 0.22 -8.86 -3.20
CA LEU A 386 -0.45 -9.78 -4.11
C LEU A 386 0.54 -10.69 -4.86
N SER A 387 1.69 -10.15 -5.26
CA SER A 387 2.76 -10.94 -5.90
C SER A 387 3.48 -11.89 -4.93
N ALA A 388 3.43 -11.60 -3.62
CA ALA A 388 4.02 -12.46 -2.60
C ALA A 388 3.24 -13.77 -2.42
N ILE A 389 1.92 -13.75 -2.66
CA ILE A 389 1.04 -14.92 -2.54
C ILE A 389 0.82 -15.68 -3.85
N GLU A 390 1.46 -15.25 -4.95
CA GLU A 390 1.40 -15.86 -6.27
C GLU A 390 2.81 -16.31 -6.74
N GLU A 391 2.89 -17.38 -7.54
CA GLU A 391 4.15 -17.82 -8.17
C GLU A 391 4.41 -17.10 -9.50
N ASP A 392 4.44 -15.77 -9.47
CA ASP A 392 4.65 -14.95 -10.67
C ASP A 392 5.98 -14.20 -10.62
N GLY A 393 6.98 -14.71 -11.34
CA GLY A 393 8.29 -14.07 -11.42
C GLY A 393 8.28 -12.68 -12.04
N ALA A 394 7.38 -12.42 -13.00
CA ALA A 394 7.27 -11.12 -13.64
C ALA A 394 6.65 -10.10 -12.68
N ALA A 395 5.60 -10.50 -11.94
CA ALA A 395 4.99 -9.63 -10.95
C ALA A 395 5.99 -9.22 -9.85
N ARG A 396 6.81 -10.16 -9.37
CA ARG A 396 7.88 -9.88 -8.39
C ARG A 396 8.95 -8.94 -8.95
N LEU A 397 9.33 -9.09 -10.23
CA LEU A 397 10.26 -8.18 -10.90
C LEU A 397 9.67 -6.76 -10.99
N VAL A 398 8.38 -6.65 -11.36
CA VAL A 398 7.67 -5.36 -11.38
C VAL A 398 7.66 -4.72 -10.00
N VAL A 399 7.46 -5.48 -8.92
CA VAL A 399 7.54 -4.96 -7.55
C VAL A 399 8.93 -4.40 -7.24
N VAL A 400 10.01 -5.13 -7.55
CA VAL A 400 11.39 -4.65 -7.31
C VAL A 400 11.68 -3.41 -8.16
N ALA A 401 11.28 -3.39 -9.43
CA ALA A 401 11.46 -2.25 -10.32
C ALA A 401 10.68 -1.01 -9.86
N LEU A 402 9.41 -1.18 -9.45
CA LEU A 402 8.61 -0.10 -8.88
C LEU A 402 9.16 0.38 -7.54
N THR A 403 9.73 -0.51 -6.72
CA THR A 403 10.42 -0.11 -5.49
C THR A 403 11.58 0.83 -5.82
N ALA A 404 12.42 0.46 -6.80
CA ALA A 404 13.55 1.29 -7.22
C ALA A 404 13.11 2.62 -7.85
N TRP A 405 12.02 2.61 -8.63
CA TRP A 405 11.44 3.81 -9.23
C TRP A 405 10.93 4.80 -8.17
N LEU A 406 10.09 4.30 -7.25
CA LEU A 406 9.39 5.12 -6.27
C LEU A 406 10.32 5.59 -5.14
N LEU A 407 11.41 4.88 -4.88
CA LEU A 407 12.41 5.32 -3.89
C LEU A 407 13.12 6.61 -4.32
N ARG A 408 13.07 6.98 -5.61
CA ARG A 408 13.59 8.29 -6.06
C ARG A 408 12.90 9.44 -5.34
N ASP A 409 11.60 9.31 -5.03
CA ASP A 409 10.86 10.31 -4.26
C ASP A 409 11.55 10.58 -2.92
N ALA A 410 11.95 9.52 -2.22
CA ALA A 410 12.64 9.64 -0.93
C ALA A 410 14.10 10.09 -1.06
N VAL A 411 14.78 9.83 -2.18
CA VAL A 411 16.21 10.15 -2.41
C VAL A 411 16.41 11.55 -3.02
N ALA A 412 15.44 12.05 -3.79
CA ALA A 412 15.54 13.28 -4.56
C ALA A 412 15.36 14.57 -3.73
N PHE A 413 15.06 14.44 -2.44
CA PHE A 413 15.18 15.54 -1.48
C PHE A 413 16.64 15.88 -1.20
#